data_AF-J9R3W0-F1
#
_entry.id   AF-J9R3W0-F1
#
_cell.length_a   1.000
_cell.length_b   1.000
_cell.length_c   1.000
_cell.angle_alpha   90.00
_cell.angle_beta   90.00
_cell.angle_gamma   90.00
#
_symmetry.space_group_name_H-M   'P 1'
#
loop_
_entity.id
_entity.type
_entity.pdbx_description
1 polymer ?
#
loop_
_entity_poly.entity_id
_entity_poly.type
_entity_poly.pdbx_seq_one_letter_code
_entity_poly.pdbx_strand_id
1 'polypeptide(L)' 'MMMAGFWCIMMFATYIVPLWLTEGLLEYFGKTKPFNPEEVRYKKLYEQEGVEVIYKRPLGDVVETHTSHH' A
#
# COMPACT_ATOMS: atom_id res chain seq x y z
N MET A 1 29.76 -2.86 -33.02
CA MET A 1 29.28 -3.31 -31.69
C MET A 1 29.92 -2.56 -30.53
N MET A 2 31.22 -2.22 -30.55
CA MET A 2 31.90 -1.53 -29.44
C MET A 2 31.38 -0.10 -29.13
N MET A 3 31.05 0.69 -30.16
CA MET A 3 30.60 2.09 -29.95
C MET A 3 29.21 2.20 -29.29
N ALA A 4 28.31 1.25 -29.55
CA ALA A 4 26.98 1.25 -28.94
C ALA A 4 27.05 0.92 -27.43
N GLY A 5 27.91 -0.04 -27.04
CA GLY A 5 28.13 -0.35 -25.63
C GLY A 5 28.74 0.83 -24.87
N PHE A 6 29.73 1.50 -25.46
CA PHE A 6 30.33 2.71 -24.89
C PHE A 6 29.32 3.84 -24.70
N TRP A 7 28.45 4.08 -25.69
CA TRP A 7 27.39 5.08 -25.60
C TRP A 7 26.38 4.79 -24.49
N CYS A 8 25.95 3.52 -24.35
CA CYS A 8 25.02 3.12 -23.29
C CYS A 8 25.63 3.31 -21.88
N ILE A 9 26.90 2.95 -21.70
CA ILE A 9 27.58 3.13 -20.40
C ILE A 9 27.73 4.61 -20.06
N MET A 10 28.12 5.44 -21.04
CA MET A 10 28.22 6.89 -20.85
C MET A 10 26.86 7.49 -20.48
N MET A 11 25.80 7.16 -21.22
CA MET A 11 24.46 7.66 -20.94
C MET A 11 23.97 7.23 -19.55
N PHE A 12 24.22 5.97 -19.17
CA PHE A 12 23.90 5.47 -17.83
C PHE A 12 24.65 6.25 -16.73
N ALA A 13 25.96 6.43 -16.89
CA ALA A 13 26.78 7.12 -15.90
C ALA A 13 26.52 8.62 -15.81
N THR A 14 26.20 9.31 -16.91
CA THR A 14 26.01 10.77 -16.91
C THR A 14 24.55 11.18 -16.69
N TYR A 15 23.59 10.32 -16.96
CA TYR A 15 22.17 10.68 -16.87
C TYR A 15 21.44 9.90 -15.78
N ILE A 16 21.51 8.56 -15.80
CA ILE A 16 20.78 7.74 -14.81
C ILE A 16 21.41 7.87 -13.42
N VAL A 17 22.73 7.78 -13.30
CA VAL A 17 23.40 7.84 -11.99
C VAL A 17 23.15 9.17 -11.27
N PRO A 18 23.27 10.36 -11.91
CA PRO A 18 22.96 11.61 -11.24
C PRO A 18 21.49 11.73 -10.85
N LEU A 19 20.54 11.28 -11.69
CA LEU A 19 19.12 11.29 -11.33
C LEU A 19 18.85 10.46 -10.07
N TRP A 20 19.40 9.24 -10.01
CA TRP A 20 19.20 8.37 -8.86
C TRP A 20 19.86 8.92 -7.59
N LEU A 21 21.05 9.52 -7.73
CA LEU A 21 21.72 10.20 -6.62
C LEU A 21 20.93 11.43 -6.15
N THR A 22 20.36 12.22 -7.06
CA THR A 22 19.57 13.40 -6.70
C THR A 22 18.28 13.02 -5.98
N GLU A 23 17.60 11.96 -6.42
CA GLU A 23 16.40 11.44 -5.74
C GLU A 23 16.75 10.90 -4.34
N GLY A 24 17.83 10.11 -4.22
CA GLY A 24 18.28 9.59 -2.93
C GLY A 24 18.75 10.70 -1.97
N LEU A 25 19.38 11.76 -2.49
CA LEU A 25 19.73 12.94 -1.69
C LEU A 25 18.49 13.74 -1.28
N LEU A 26 17.50 13.89 -2.16
CA LEU A 26 16.24 14.56 -1.83
C LEU A 26 15.49 13.82 -0.71
N GLU A 27 15.49 12.49 -0.74
CA GLU A 27 14.96 11.65 0.31
C GLU A 27 15.77 11.79 1.62
N TYR A 28 17.11 11.74 1.55
CA TYR A 28 17.98 11.93 2.72
C TYR A 28 17.81 13.32 3.37
N PHE A 29 17.65 14.36 2.56
CA PHE A 29 17.39 15.72 3.04
C PHE A 29 15.94 15.94 3.50
N GLY A 30 15.08 14.92 3.45
CA GLY A 30 13.69 15.00 3.90
C GLY A 30 12.84 16.00 3.10
N LYS A 31 13.26 16.31 1.86
CA LYS A 31 12.52 17.19 0.96
C LYS A 31 11.42 16.46 0.19
N THR A 32 11.37 15.14 0.32
CA THR A 32 10.29 14.30 -0.21
C THR A 32 9.09 14.32 0.73
N LYS A 33 7.88 14.25 0.17
CA LYS A 33 6.65 14.24 0.96
C LYS A 33 6.68 13.03 1.89
N PRO A 34 6.47 13.19 3.21
CA PRO A 34 6.34 12.06 4.11
C PRO A 34 5.20 11.18 3.61
N PHE A 35 5.56 9.96 3.21
CA PHE A 35 4.60 8.98 2.74
C PHE A 35 4.01 8.30 3.97
N ASN A 36 2.73 8.55 4.27
CA ASN A 36 2.04 7.78 5.28
C ASN A 36 1.58 6.45 4.65
N PRO A 37 2.17 5.30 5.02
CA PRO A 37 1.80 4.02 4.44
C PRO A 37 0.32 3.67 4.67
N GLU A 38 -0.33 4.26 5.68
CA GLU A 38 -1.74 4.02 5.97
C GLU A 38 -2.71 4.68 4.98
N GLU A 39 -2.25 5.65 4.20
CA GLU A 39 -3.06 6.30 3.16
C GLU A 39 -3.16 5.44 1.89
N VAL A 40 -2.13 4.63 1.62
CA VAL A 40 -2.03 3.82 0.39
C VAL A 40 -2.23 2.33 0.67
N ARG A 41 -2.15 1.91 1.93
CA ARG A 41 -2.46 0.54 2.35
C ARG A 41 -3.91 0.22 2.03
N TYR A 42 -4.13 -0.96 1.46
CA TYR A 42 -5.48 -1.50 1.28
C TYR A 42 -6.14 -1.66 2.65
N LYS A 43 -7.17 -0.85 2.94
CA LYS A 43 -7.93 -0.91 4.20
C LYS A 43 -9.00 -2.00 4.10
N LYS A 44 -9.05 -2.88 5.10
CA LYS A 44 -10.14 -3.87 5.20
C LYS A 44 -11.48 -3.15 5.40
N LEU A 45 -12.59 -3.79 5.04
CA LEU A 45 -13.92 -3.18 5.08
C LEU A 45 -14.27 -2.54 6.43
N TYR A 46 -13.82 -3.13 7.54
CA TYR A 46 -14.05 -2.61 8.89
C TYR A 46 -13.07 -1.50 9.33
N GLU A 47 -12.01 -1.24 8.56
CA GLU A 47 -11.02 -0.18 8.82
C GLU A 47 -11.34 1.10 8.01
N GLN A 48 -12.39 1.07 7.19
CA GLN A 48 -12.82 2.20 6.37
C GLN A 48 -13.74 3.11 7.19
N GLU A 49 -13.43 4.41 7.23
CA GLU A 49 -14.30 5.40 7.86
C GLU A 49 -15.68 5.39 7.18
N GLY A 50 -16.74 5.25 7.97
CA GLY A 50 -18.12 5.23 7.48
C GLY A 50 -18.65 3.86 7.02
N VAL A 51 -17.89 2.77 7.18
CA VAL A 51 -18.35 1.41 6.85
C VAL A 51 -18.56 0.60 8.12
N GLU A 52 -19.81 0.25 8.42
CA GLU A 52 -20.16 -0.66 9.51
C GLU A 52 -20.37 -2.08 8.97
N VAL A 53 -19.63 -3.05 9.52
CA VAL A 53 -19.79 -4.47 9.18
C VAL A 53 -20.77 -5.12 10.15
N ILE A 54 -21.97 -5.43 9.66
CA ILE A 54 -22.99 -6.13 10.44
C ILE A 54 -22.84 -7.63 10.23
N TYR A 55 -22.33 -8.34 11.25
CA TYR A 55 -22.30 -9.79 11.26
C TYR A 55 -23.69 -10.34 11.60
N LYS A 56 -24.41 -10.87 10.60
CA LYS A 56 -25.63 -11.65 10.85
C LYS A 56 -25.25 -13.12 11.04
N ARG A 57 -25.65 -13.70 12.17
CA ARG A 57 -25.63 -15.15 12.35
C ARG A 57 -26.55 -15.76 11.27
N PRO A 58 -26.11 -16.77 10.51
CA PRO A 58 -26.99 -17.46 9.56
C PRO A 58 -28.18 -18.03 10.34
N LEU A 59 -29.40 -17.91 9.77
CA LEU A 59 -30.67 -18.33 10.39
C LEU A 59 -30.76 -19.85 10.72
N GLY A 60 -29.68 -20.62 10.58
CA GLY A 60 -29.63 -22.07 10.82
C GLY A 60 -29.38 -22.51 12.26
N ASP A 61 -28.88 -21.62 13.15
CA ASP A 61 -28.62 -21.94 14.56
C ASP A 61 -29.51 -21.10 15.50
N VAL A 62 -30.80 -21.05 15.19
CA VAL A 62 -31.81 -20.76 16.22
C VAL A 62 -32.05 -22.07 16.94
N VAL A 63 -31.37 -22.26 18.07
CA VAL A 63 -31.86 -23.21 19.07
C VAL A 63 -33.19 -22.62 19.55
N GLU A 64 -34.30 -23.16 19.04
CA GLU A 64 -35.64 -22.88 19.55
C GLU A 64 -35.67 -23.30 21.01
N THR A 65 -35.35 -22.36 21.90
CA THR A 65 -35.64 -22.49 23.30
C THR A 65 -37.14 -22.27 23.43
N HIS A 66 -37.89 -23.37 23.31
CA HIS A 66 -39.28 -23.42 23.76
C HIS A 66 -39.29 -23.13 25.26
N THR A 67 -39.47 -21.85 25.61
CA THR A 67 -39.78 -21.44 26.97
C THR A 67 -41.19 -21.96 27.29
N SER A 68 -41.27 -23.13 27.92
CA SER A 68 -42.48 -23.62 28.55
C SER A 68 -42.80 -22.72 29.74
N HIS A 69 -43.72 -21.78 29.56
CA HIS A 69 -44.33 -21.04 30.67
C HIS A 69 -45.25 -21.98 31.44
N HIS A 70 -45.00 -22.06 32.74
CA HIS A 70 -45.78 -22.77 33.75
C HIS A 70 -46.63 -21.77 34.54
#